data_AF-A0AAD6AU17-F1
#
_entry.id   AF-A0AAD6AU17-F1
#
_cell.length_a   1.000
_cell.length_b   1.000
_cell.length_c   1.000
_cell.angle_alpha   90.00
_cell.angle_beta   90.00
_cell.angle_gamma   90.00
#
_symmetry.space_group_name_H-M   'P 1'
#
loop_
_entity.id
_entity.type
_entity.pdbx_description
1 polymer ?
#
loop_
_entity_poly.entity_id
_entity_poly.type
_entity_poly.pdbx_seq_one_letter_code
_entity_poly.pdbx_strand_id
1 'polypeptide(L)'
;MKAFVLSIVYAESADVTCGQARAFKWHKLKKKSTVRLPPDDDSLDHHVERTNYIAYCQLHYNLLEHPSPIGHGWELVNGKCRPVRHTLPPLPQQLTRTDFSDESSDDEMSECGESTDSDEE
;
A
#
# COMPACT_ATOMS: atom_id res chain seq x y z
N MET A 1 -13.87 4.75 -5.00
CA MET A 1 -12.78 4.53 -4.03
C MET A 1 -11.44 5.09 -4.51
N LYS A 2 -11.01 4.85 -5.75
CA LYS A 2 -9.76 5.41 -6.31
C LYS A 2 -9.60 6.93 -6.15
N ALA A 3 -10.63 7.71 -6.52
CA ALA A 3 -10.62 9.17 -6.34
C ALA A 3 -10.41 9.62 -4.88
N PHE A 4 -10.96 8.88 -3.91
CA PHE A 4 -10.75 9.15 -2.48
C PHE A 4 -9.31 8.86 -2.05
N VAL A 5 -8.73 7.75 -2.51
CA VAL A 5 -7.33 7.40 -2.22
C VAL A 5 -6.39 8.46 -2.81
N LEU A 6 -6.64 8.89 -4.05
CA LEU A 6 -5.85 9.93 -4.70
C LEU A 6 -5.91 11.26 -3.96
N SER A 7 -7.11 11.74 -3.64
CA SER A 7 -7.27 13.07 -3.02
C SER A 7 -6.88 13.11 -1.55
N ILE A 8 -7.21 12.07 -0.77
CA ILE A 8 -7.01 12.09 0.68
C ILE A 8 -5.64 11.51 1.08
N VAL A 9 -5.18 10.45 0.40
CA VAL A 9 -3.97 9.73 0.83
C VAL A 9 -2.74 10.19 0.07
N TYR A 10 -2.88 10.48 -1.23
CA TYR A 10 -1.79 11.00 -2.05
C TYR A 10 -1.79 12.53 -2.17
N ALA A 11 -2.92 13.19 -1.90
CA ALA A 11 -3.11 14.62 -2.17
C ALA A 11 -2.81 15.00 -3.62
N GLU A 12 -3.19 14.11 -4.55
CA GLU A 12 -3.03 14.28 -6.00
C GLU A 12 -4.41 14.42 -6.67
N SER A 13 -4.43 14.90 -7.92
CA SER A 13 -5.68 15.05 -8.68
C SER A 13 -6.26 13.69 -9.11
N ALA A 14 -7.54 13.67 -9.46
CA ALA A 14 -8.22 12.47 -9.92
C ALA A 14 -7.77 12.00 -11.32
N ASP A 15 -6.99 12.81 -12.04
CA ASP A 15 -6.49 12.52 -13.39
C ASP A 15 -5.25 11.62 -13.39
N VAL A 16 -4.69 11.34 -12.20
CA VAL A 16 -3.48 10.54 -11.99
C VAL A 16 -3.86 9.15 -11.48
N THR A 17 -3.16 8.10 -11.90
CA THR A 17 -3.40 6.74 -11.38
C THR A 17 -2.81 6.57 -9.97
N CYS A 18 -3.32 5.62 -9.15
CA CYS A 18 -2.73 5.38 -7.83
C CYS A 18 -1.26 4.94 -7.96
N GLY A 19 -0.92 4.21 -9.03
CA GLY A 19 0.46 3.86 -9.34
C GLY A 19 1.37 5.07 -9.58
N GLN A 20 0.91 6.05 -10.36
CA GLN A 20 1.66 7.29 -10.61
C GLN A 20 1.80 8.13 -9.33
N ALA A 21 0.71 8.33 -8.59
CA ALA A 21 0.72 9.04 -7.32
C ALA A 21 1.65 8.38 -6.29
N ARG A 22 1.70 7.04 -6.28
CA ARG A 22 2.63 6.25 -5.48
C ARG A 22 4.09 6.51 -5.84
N ALA A 23 4.41 6.53 -7.14
CA ALA A 23 5.75 6.83 -7.61
C ALA A 23 6.18 8.26 -7.21
N PHE A 24 5.31 9.25 -7.41
CA PHE A 24 5.59 10.64 -7.01
C PHE A 24 5.85 10.75 -5.50
N LYS A 25 5.04 10.10 -4.66
CA LYS A 25 5.22 10.08 -3.21
C LYS A 25 6.54 9.40 -2.82
N TRP A 26 6.90 8.29 -3.46
CA TRP A 26 8.17 7.61 -3.20
C TRP A 26 9.38 8.49 -3.55
N HIS A 27 9.33 9.21 -4.67
CA HIS A 27 10.35 10.20 -5.03
C HIS A 27 10.45 11.33 -4.01
N LYS A 28 9.31 11.89 -3.57
CA LYS A 28 9.26 12.92 -2.50
C LYS A 28 9.89 12.41 -1.19
N LEU A 29 9.77 11.12 -0.88
CA LEU A 29 10.41 10.46 0.28
C LEU A 29 11.90 10.12 0.08
N LYS A 30 12.58 10.70 -0.92
CA LYS A 30 13.98 10.42 -1.27
C LYS A 30 14.26 8.92 -1.45
N LYS A 31 13.28 8.18 -1.97
CA LYS A 31 13.34 6.72 -2.19
C LYS A 31 13.58 5.87 -0.93
N LYS A 32 13.45 6.44 0.27
CA LYS A 32 13.88 5.80 1.53
C LYS A 32 12.93 4.70 2.04
N SER A 33 11.64 4.75 1.70
CA SER A 33 10.69 3.76 2.21
C SER A 33 9.55 3.48 1.25
N THR A 34 9.26 2.21 1.05
CA THR A 34 8.08 1.70 0.33
C THR A 34 7.02 1.13 1.28
N VAL A 35 7.39 0.86 2.54
CA VAL A 35 6.54 0.19 3.54
C VAL A 35 5.30 1.01 3.91
N ARG A 36 5.43 2.34 3.94
CA ARG A 36 4.33 3.27 4.25
C ARG A 36 3.68 3.87 3.00
N LEU A 37 4.04 3.38 1.81
CA LEU A 37 3.37 3.83 0.60
C LEU A 37 2.02 3.11 0.49
N PRO A 38 0.92 3.85 0.30
CA PRO A 38 -0.38 3.25 0.08
C PRO A 38 -0.36 2.30 -1.15
N PRO A 39 -1.33 1.38 -1.24
CA PRO A 39 -1.42 0.45 -2.35
C PRO A 39 -1.53 1.16 -3.70
N ASP A 40 -0.96 0.56 -4.74
CA ASP A 40 -1.24 0.92 -6.14
C ASP A 40 -2.63 0.43 -6.55
N ASP A 41 -3.03 0.70 -7.80
CA ASP A 41 -4.38 0.37 -8.28
C ASP A 41 -4.70 -1.12 -8.16
N ASP A 42 -3.76 -2.00 -8.50
CA ASP A 42 -3.90 -3.46 -8.40
C ASP A 42 -4.12 -3.90 -6.94
N SER A 43 -3.25 -3.45 -6.04
CA SER A 43 -3.36 -3.79 -4.62
C SER A 43 -4.64 -3.21 -3.98
N LEU A 44 -5.09 -2.04 -4.45
CA LEU A 44 -6.32 -1.39 -3.98
C LEU A 44 -7.56 -2.16 -4.46
N ASP A 45 -7.58 -2.58 -5.72
CA ASP A 45 -8.71 -3.33 -6.30
C ASP A 45 -8.93 -4.66 -5.56
N HIS A 46 -7.85 -5.42 -5.29
CA HIS A 46 -7.96 -6.63 -4.48
C HIS A 46 -8.38 -6.37 -3.03
N HIS A 47 -7.99 -5.23 -2.45
CA HIS A 47 -8.45 -4.86 -1.11
C HIS A 47 -9.96 -4.58 -1.10
N VAL A 48 -10.48 -3.91 -2.14
CA VAL A 48 -11.91 -3.65 -2.31
C VAL A 48 -12.69 -4.95 -2.45
N GLU A 49 -12.23 -5.86 -3.31
CA GLU A 49 -12.88 -7.17 -3.51
C GLU A 49 -13.02 -7.95 -2.19
N ARG A 50 -11.94 -8.04 -1.41
CA ARG A 50 -11.96 -8.71 -0.10
C ARG A 50 -12.93 -8.04 0.87
N THR A 51 -12.90 -6.72 0.94
CA THR A 51 -13.74 -5.97 1.87
C THR A 51 -15.21 -6.14 1.51
N ASN A 52 -15.54 -6.13 0.22
CA ASN A 52 -16.90 -6.39 -0.26
C ASN A 52 -17.36 -7.80 0.12
N TYR A 53 -16.51 -8.81 -0.03
CA TYR A 53 -16.84 -10.18 0.39
C TYR A 53 -17.07 -10.29 1.90
N ILE A 54 -16.20 -9.68 2.72
CA ILE A 54 -16.35 -9.69 4.18
C ILE A 54 -17.66 -8.98 4.58
N ALA A 55 -17.95 -7.84 3.98
CA ALA A 55 -19.19 -7.10 4.21
C ALA A 55 -20.42 -7.93 3.82
N TYR A 56 -20.35 -8.66 2.69
CA TYR A 56 -21.40 -9.60 2.30
C TYR A 56 -21.62 -10.67 3.37
N CYS A 57 -20.56 -11.31 3.88
CA CYS A 57 -20.69 -12.33 4.93
C CYS A 57 -21.29 -11.76 6.22
N GLN A 58 -20.89 -10.55 6.61
CA GLN A 58 -21.44 -9.88 7.79
C GLN A 58 -22.93 -9.54 7.62
N LEU A 59 -23.33 -9.08 6.44
CA LEU A 59 -24.72 -8.76 6.15
C LEU A 59 -25.62 -10.01 6.10
N HIS A 60 -25.06 -11.14 5.68
CA HIS A 60 -25.78 -12.42 5.54
C HIS A 60 -25.33 -13.46 6.57
N TYR A 61 -25.02 -13.02 7.80
CA TYR A 61 -24.47 -13.86 8.86
C TYR A 61 -25.34 -15.09 9.23
N ASN A 62 -26.61 -15.08 8.83
CA ASN A 62 -27.58 -16.14 9.06
C ASN A 62 -27.55 -17.26 8.00
N LEU A 63 -26.76 -17.11 6.93
CA LEU A 63 -26.55 -18.19 5.97
C LEU A 63 -25.66 -19.27 6.58
N LEU A 64 -26.12 -20.52 6.49
CA LEU A 64 -25.33 -21.70 6.91
C LEU A 64 -24.09 -21.90 6.03
N GLU A 65 -24.21 -21.58 4.74
CA GLU A 65 -23.13 -21.67 3.77
C GLU A 65 -23.03 -20.38 2.97
N HIS A 66 -21.81 -19.82 2.92
CA HIS A 66 -21.48 -18.65 2.11
C HIS A 66 -20.88 -19.08 0.77
N PRO A 67 -21.01 -18.24 -0.28
CA PRO A 67 -20.28 -18.44 -1.52
C PRO A 67 -18.77 -18.46 -1.27
N SER A 68 -18.03 -19.15 -2.12
CA SER A 68 -16.57 -19.25 -2.00
C SER A 68 -15.90 -17.86 -2.03
N PRO A 69 -14.90 -17.58 -1.18
CA PRO A 69 -14.12 -16.34 -1.24
C PRO A 69 -13.20 -16.27 -2.47
N ILE A 70 -12.97 -17.40 -3.15
CA ILE A 70 -12.03 -17.49 -4.28
C ILE A 70 -12.53 -16.63 -5.44
N GLY A 71 -11.66 -15.73 -5.92
CA GLY A 71 -12.03 -14.74 -6.94
C GLY A 71 -12.57 -13.43 -6.39
N HIS A 72 -12.76 -13.31 -5.07
CA HIS A 72 -13.13 -12.05 -4.40
C HIS A 72 -11.95 -11.50 -3.59
N GLY A 73 -10.79 -11.36 -4.23
CA GLY A 73 -9.52 -10.97 -3.60
C GLY A 73 -8.87 -12.08 -2.77
N TRP A 74 -9.31 -13.33 -2.92
CA TRP A 74 -8.70 -14.53 -2.36
C TRP A 74 -8.40 -15.58 -3.43
N GLU A 75 -7.38 -16.40 -3.18
CA GLU A 75 -6.94 -17.49 -4.04
C GLU A 75 -6.65 -18.76 -3.22
N LEU A 76 -6.68 -19.91 -3.89
CA LEU A 76 -6.37 -21.20 -3.27
C LEU A 76 -4.94 -21.61 -3.63
N VAL A 77 -4.03 -21.54 -2.65
CA VAL A 77 -2.62 -21.89 -2.84
C VAL A 77 -2.28 -23.06 -1.93
N ASN A 78 -1.95 -24.20 -2.53
CA ASN A 78 -1.61 -25.46 -1.82
C ASN A 78 -2.70 -25.87 -0.80
N GLY A 79 -3.96 -25.84 -1.23
CA GLY A 79 -5.11 -26.19 -0.38
C GLY A 79 -5.43 -25.18 0.72
N LYS A 80 -4.75 -24.03 0.76
CA LYS A 80 -5.00 -22.95 1.73
C LYS A 80 -5.54 -21.72 1.02
N CYS A 81 -6.66 -21.19 1.53
CA CYS A 81 -7.20 -19.92 1.08
C CYS A 81 -6.28 -18.78 1.56
N ARG A 82 -5.81 -17.94 0.64
CA ARG A 82 -4.92 -16.82 0.92
C ARG A 82 -5.42 -15.53 0.26
N PRO A 83 -5.20 -14.36 0.88
CA PRO A 83 -5.52 -13.09 0.24
C PRO A 83 -4.60 -12.83 -0.96
N VAL A 84 -5.17 -12.46 -2.11
CA VAL A 84 -4.41 -11.98 -3.27
C VAL A 84 -3.90 -10.58 -2.95
N ARG A 85 -2.58 -10.41 -2.80
CA ARG A 85 -2.01 -9.11 -2.41
C ARG A 85 -1.79 -8.19 -3.61
N HIS A 86 -1.36 -8.77 -4.72
CA HIS A 86 -1.10 -8.12 -5.99
C HIS A 86 -1.06 -9.21 -7.09
N THR A 87 -1.43 -8.88 -8.32
CA THR A 87 -1.29 -9.75 -9.49
C THR A 87 -0.18 -9.30 -10.43
N LEU A 88 0.22 -8.02 -10.33
CA LEU A 88 1.30 -7.48 -11.14
C LEU A 88 2.67 -7.84 -10.56
N PRO A 89 3.68 -8.06 -11.42
CA PRO A 89 5.04 -8.28 -10.96
C PRO A 89 5.58 -7.01 -10.26
N PRO A 90 6.56 -7.16 -9.34
CA PRO A 90 7.27 -6.01 -8.81
C PRO A 90 7.93 -5.21 -9.95
N LEU A 91 8.24 -3.94 -9.70
CA LEU A 91 8.93 -3.11 -10.69
C LEU A 91 10.18 -3.82 -11.24
N PRO A 92 10.44 -3.74 -12.57
CA PRO A 92 11.63 -4.35 -13.17
C PRO A 92 12.90 -3.88 -12.45
N GLN A 93 13.75 -4.85 -12.06
CA GLN A 93 15.01 -4.56 -11.36
C GLN A 93 15.95 -3.65 -12.17
N GLN A 94 15.78 -3.57 -13.48
CA GLN A 94 16.58 -2.71 -14.37
C GLN A 94 16.37 -1.21 -14.11
N LEU A 95 15.31 -0.80 -13.41
CA LEU A 95 15.04 0.60 -13.06
C LEU A 95 15.69 1.05 -11.74
N THR A 96 16.28 0.14 -10.95
CA THR A 96 16.93 0.51 -9.67
C THR A 96 18.35 1.04 -9.84
N ARG A 97 18.95 0.85 -11.02
CA ARG A 97 20.32 1.27 -11.34
C ARG A 97 20.31 2.47 -12.28
N THR A 98 19.87 3.62 -11.77
CA THR A 98 20.24 4.91 -12.36
C THR A 98 21.51 5.34 -11.63
N ASP A 99 22.62 5.43 -12.37
CA ASP A 99 23.91 5.89 -11.88
C ASP A 99 23.74 7.29 -11.28
N PHE A 100 23.68 7.36 -9.95
CA PHE A 100 23.81 8.60 -9.23
C PHE A 100 25.29 8.92 -9.17
N SER A 101 25.74 9.80 -10.07
CA SER A 101 26.96 10.57 -9.84
C SER A 101 26.77 11.33 -8.53
N ASP A 102 27.56 10.94 -7.52
CA ASP A 102 27.83 11.68 -6.31
C ASP A 102 28.18 13.13 -6.68
N GLU A 103 27.28 14.06 -6.39
CA GLU A 103 27.67 15.43 -6.10
C GLU A 103 27.21 15.68 -4.66
N SER A 104 28.20 15.57 -3.78
CA SER A 104 28.20 15.97 -2.39
C SER A 104 27.54 17.34 -2.21
N SER A 105 26.63 17.41 -1.24
CA SER A 105 26.45 18.64 -0.47
C SER A 105 26.14 18.21 0.96
N ASP A 106 27.14 18.40 1.81
CA ASP A 106 27.05 18.42 3.25
C ASP A 106 26.07 19.50 3.74
N ASP A 107 25.86 19.51 5.07
CA ASP A 107 25.09 20.46 5.89
C ASP A 107 23.60 20.08 6.14
N GLU A 108 23.08 19.93 7.36
CA GLU A 108 23.57 20.22 8.72
C GLU A 108 22.73 19.41 9.73
N MET A 109 23.28 19.28 10.93
CA MET A 109 22.84 18.52 12.09
C MET A 109 21.44 18.94 12.60
N SER A 110 20.58 17.97 12.98
CA SER A 110 19.43 18.27 13.85
C SER A 110 19.20 17.11 14.83
N GLU A 111 19.71 17.34 16.03
CA GLU A 111 19.51 16.56 17.25
C GLU A 111 18.00 16.38 17.52
N CYS A 112 17.51 15.14 17.48
CA CYS A 112 16.21 14.81 18.05
C CYS A 112 16.45 14.34 19.49
N GLY A 113 16.14 15.23 20.42
CA GLY A 113 16.26 15.04 21.86
C GLY A 113 15.53 13.78 22.34
N GLU A 114 16.20 13.12 23.27
CA GLU A 114 15.75 11.99 24.06
C GLU A 114 14.66 12.46 25.04
N SER A 115 13.42 11.98 24.86
CA SER A 115 12.36 12.15 25.85
C SER A 115 12.41 10.94 26.79
N THR A 116 12.97 11.13 27.97
CA THR A 116 12.92 10.16 29.06
C THR A 116 11.50 10.04 29.59
N ASP A 117 11.00 8.81 29.61
CA ASP A 117 9.76 8.40 30.26
C ASP A 117 9.96 8.48 31.78
N SER A 118 9.07 9.17 32.49
CA SER A 118 9.02 9.16 33.95
C SER A 118 7.57 9.00 34.37
N ASP A 119 7.21 7.74 34.57
CA ASP A 119 6.08 7.33 35.41
C ASP A 119 6.42 7.69 36.87
N GLU A 120 5.61 8.55 37.49
CA GLU A 120 5.55 8.68 38.95
C GLU A 120 4.17 8.21 39.43
N GLU A 121 4.21 7.60 40.62
CA GLU A 121 3.27 6.65 41.26
C GLU A 121 1.82 7.11 41.50
#